data_AF-A0A327Z1I9-F1
#
_entry.id   AF-A0A327Z1I9-F1
#
_cell.length_a   1.000
_cell.length_b   1.000
_cell.length_c   1.000
_cell.angle_alpha   90.00
_cell.angle_beta   90.00
_cell.angle_gamma   90.00
#
_symmetry.space_group_name_H-M   'P 1'
#
loop_
_entity.id
_entity.type
_entity.pdbx_description
1 polymer ?
#
loop_
_entity_poly.entity_id
_entity_poly.type
_entity_poly.pdbx_seq_one_letter_code
_entity_poly.pdbx_strand_id
1 'polypeptide(L)'
;MSEFMDVTVSVPKDRLPEFYVMFGQWMAGPPEAAAGQLEAATPAEAWSSSDEDLATKVWNKFSPRATAVFSTLIDAPNKKISADELASMHDVPNGRYGVAGVLAWPSRHCLAVGRKVCWRWETAGESAVYWMDDTLATLFKQARG
;
A
#
# COMPACT_ATOMS: atom_id res chain seq x y z
N MET A 1 -24.56 -10.92 17.89
CA MET A 1 -23.75 -11.89 17.11
C MET A 1 -24.08 -11.63 15.66
N SER A 2 -23.10 -11.26 14.84
CA SER A 2 -23.33 -11.07 13.40
C SER A 2 -23.32 -12.43 12.72
N GLU A 3 -24.33 -12.71 11.91
CA GLU A 3 -24.46 -13.93 11.12
C GLU A 3 -23.83 -13.68 9.74
N PHE A 4 -22.96 -14.58 9.28
CA PHE A 4 -22.26 -14.47 8.00
C PHE A 4 -22.64 -15.66 7.11
N MET A 5 -22.77 -15.41 5.80
CA MET A 5 -23.09 -16.43 4.79
C MET A 5 -22.07 -16.37 3.66
N ASP A 6 -21.59 -17.54 3.24
CA ASP A 6 -20.67 -17.65 2.12
C ASP A 6 -21.39 -17.44 0.78
N VAL A 7 -20.88 -16.53 -0.04
CA VAL A 7 -21.42 -16.23 -1.37
C VAL A 7 -20.32 -16.41 -2.42
N THR A 8 -20.58 -17.26 -3.43
CA THR A 8 -19.65 -17.52 -4.55
C THR A 8 -20.17 -16.86 -5.82
N VAL A 9 -19.33 -16.07 -6.50
CA VAL A 9 -19.68 -15.37 -7.74
C VAL A 9 -18.55 -15.54 -8.75
N SER A 10 -18.91 -15.84 -10.01
CA SER A 10 -17.96 -15.85 -11.13
C SER A 10 -17.73 -14.43 -11.66
N VAL A 11 -16.50 -13.95 -11.59
CA VAL A 11 -16.11 -12.60 -12.04
C VAL A 11 -15.09 -12.71 -13.18
N PRO A 12 -15.21 -11.92 -14.25
CA PRO A 12 -14.18 -11.80 -15.27
C PRO A 12 -12.83 -11.42 -14.65
N LYS A 13 -11.74 -12.08 -15.07
CA LYS A 13 -10.42 -11.95 -14.43
C LYS A 13 -9.89 -10.51 -14.44
N ASP A 14 -10.16 -9.78 -15.50
CA ASP A 14 -9.80 -8.38 -15.71
C ASP A 14 -10.57 -7.42 -14.80
N ARG A 15 -11.72 -7.84 -14.27
CA ARG A 15 -12.60 -7.04 -13.40
C ARG A 15 -12.55 -7.42 -11.91
N LEU A 16 -11.67 -8.36 -11.59
CA LEU A 16 -11.49 -8.83 -10.22
C LEU A 16 -11.04 -7.70 -9.27
N PRO A 17 -10.15 -6.76 -9.66
CA PRO A 17 -9.78 -5.64 -8.79
C PRO A 17 -10.96 -4.74 -8.41
N GLU A 18 -11.80 -4.37 -9.38
CA GLU A 18 -12.99 -3.52 -9.17
C GLU A 18 -14.01 -4.20 -8.26
N PHE A 19 -14.18 -5.51 -8.41
CA PHE A 19 -15.05 -6.31 -7.56
C PHE A 19 -14.64 -6.22 -6.08
N TYR A 20 -13.34 -6.32 -5.77
CA TYR A 20 -12.85 -6.19 -4.41
C TYR A 20 -13.00 -4.77 -3.84
N VAL A 21 -12.80 -3.74 -4.66
CA VAL A 21 -13.03 -2.33 -4.24
C VAL A 21 -14.49 -2.13 -3.87
N MET A 22 -15.41 -2.56 -4.73
CA MET A 22 -16.85 -2.45 -4.51
C MET A 22 -17.30 -3.23 -3.26
N PHE A 23 -16.85 -4.47 -3.09
CA PHE A 23 -17.21 -5.30 -1.94
C PHE A 23 -16.70 -4.69 -0.63
N GLY A 24 -15.48 -4.15 -0.62
CA GLY A 24 -14.92 -3.46 0.54
C GLY A 24 -15.72 -2.22 0.94
N GLN A 25 -16.18 -1.43 -0.05
CA GLN A 25 -17.07 -0.28 0.20
C GLN A 25 -18.42 -0.70 0.75
N TRP A 26 -19.00 -1.78 0.21
CA TRP A 26 -20.29 -2.29 0.65
C TRP A 26 -20.25 -2.80 2.10
N MET A 27 -19.20 -3.54 2.49
CA MET A 27 -18.98 -4.02 3.86
C MET A 27 -18.78 -2.88 4.88
N ALA A 28 -18.47 -1.67 4.44
CA ALA A 28 -18.30 -0.51 5.32
C ALA A 28 -19.64 0.09 5.80
N GLY A 29 -20.77 -0.28 5.20
CA GLY A 29 -22.12 0.19 5.57
C GLY A 29 -22.44 1.62 5.12
N PRO A 30 -23.71 2.07 5.27
CA PRO A 30 -24.10 3.45 4.97
C PRO A 30 -23.40 4.46 5.90
N PRO A 31 -23.22 5.72 5.45
CA PRO A 31 -22.25 6.66 6.02
C PRO A 31 -22.52 7.18 7.45
N GLU A 32 -23.47 6.63 8.21
CA GLU A 32 -23.87 7.16 9.51
C GLU A 32 -23.00 6.75 10.71
N ALA A 33 -22.02 5.86 10.52
CA ALA A 33 -20.93 5.64 11.51
C ALA A 33 -19.59 6.23 11.06
N ALA A 34 -19.56 6.94 9.91
CA ALA A 34 -18.39 7.61 9.36
C ALA A 34 -18.50 9.13 9.47
N ALA A 35 -19.07 9.63 10.57
CA ALA A 35 -19.00 11.03 10.98
C ALA A 35 -17.56 11.36 11.47
N GLY A 36 -16.65 11.29 10.51
CA GLY A 36 -15.26 11.71 10.54
C GLY A 36 -14.90 12.12 9.11
N GLN A 37 -15.67 13.07 8.59
CA GLN A 37 -15.35 13.95 7.45
C GLN A 37 -14.63 13.30 6.26
N LEU A 38 -15.42 12.88 5.26
CA LEU A 38 -15.08 13.21 3.87
C LEU A 38 -15.23 14.74 3.71
N GLU A 39 -14.29 15.50 4.25
CA GLU A 39 -13.96 16.78 3.63
C GLU A 39 -13.43 16.43 2.23
N ALA A 40 -13.74 17.25 1.23
CA ALA A 40 -13.16 17.12 -0.11
C ALA A 40 -11.67 16.82 0.04
N ALA A 41 -11.26 15.59 -0.30
CA ALA A 41 -9.93 15.09 0.05
C ALA A 41 -8.90 16.11 -0.43
N THR A 42 -8.27 16.81 0.51
CA THR A 42 -7.12 17.63 0.19
C THR A 42 -6.17 16.74 -0.61
N PRO A 43 -5.68 17.19 -1.78
CA PRO A 43 -4.79 16.37 -2.57
C PRO A 43 -3.65 15.90 -1.68
N ALA A 44 -3.53 14.58 -1.51
CA ALA A 44 -2.53 14.02 -0.62
C ALA A 44 -1.16 14.60 -0.99
N GLU A 45 -0.44 15.12 0.00
CA GLU A 45 0.80 15.83 -0.23
C GLU A 45 1.95 14.85 -0.45
N ALA A 46 2.99 15.29 -1.16
CA ALA A 46 4.23 14.52 -1.20
C ALA A 46 4.87 14.49 0.19
N TRP A 47 5.52 13.38 0.51
CA TRP A 47 6.34 13.28 1.72
C TRP A 47 7.48 14.29 1.70
N SER A 48 7.83 14.78 2.88
CA SER A 48 8.93 15.70 3.12
C SER A 48 9.78 15.22 4.29
N SER A 49 10.98 15.78 4.43
CA SER A 49 11.87 15.47 5.57
C SER A 49 11.30 15.89 6.93
N SER A 50 10.26 16.72 6.99
CA SER A 50 9.59 17.11 8.24
C SER A 50 8.50 16.13 8.70
N ASP A 51 8.23 15.07 7.95
CA ASP A 51 7.12 14.14 8.23
C ASP A 51 7.52 12.93 9.09
N GLU A 52 8.57 13.04 9.91
CA GLU A 52 9.15 11.91 10.67
C GLU A 52 8.13 11.21 11.58
N ASP A 53 7.33 11.97 12.33
CA ASP A 53 6.28 11.44 13.20
C ASP A 53 5.19 10.70 12.40
N LEU A 54 4.82 11.24 11.22
CA LEU A 54 3.83 10.63 10.33
C LEU A 54 4.38 9.35 9.70
N ALA A 55 5.64 9.36 9.26
CA ALA A 55 6.31 8.20 8.70
C ALA A 55 6.40 7.08 9.73
N THR A 56 6.76 7.40 10.97
CA THR A 56 6.78 6.45 12.11
C THR A 56 5.39 5.87 12.37
N LYS A 57 4.35 6.72 12.37
CA LYS A 57 2.97 6.28 12.54
C LYS A 57 2.53 5.32 11.44
N VAL A 58 2.88 5.60 10.18
CA VAL A 58 2.57 4.75 9.02
C VAL A 58 3.36 3.45 9.06
N TRP A 59 4.66 3.51 9.34
CA TRP A 59 5.54 2.34 9.44
C TRP A 59 5.04 1.31 10.45
N ASN A 60 4.61 1.78 11.63
CA ASN A 60 4.06 0.94 12.69
C ASN A 60 2.74 0.24 12.32
N LYS A 61 2.13 0.55 11.16
CA LYS A 61 0.96 -0.15 10.62
C LYS A 61 1.31 -1.19 9.56
N PHE A 62 2.58 -1.30 9.16
CA PHE A 62 3.00 -2.26 8.16
C PHE A 62 2.94 -3.68 8.75
N SER A 63 2.47 -4.63 7.94
CA SER A 63 2.58 -6.04 8.30
C SER A 63 4.04 -6.48 8.22
N PRO A 64 4.44 -7.59 8.87
CA PRO A 64 5.82 -8.09 8.80
C PRO A 64 6.33 -8.25 7.35
N ARG A 65 5.46 -8.70 6.43
CA ARG A 65 5.79 -8.83 5.01
C ARG A 65 5.96 -7.47 4.32
N ALA A 66 5.10 -6.50 4.61
CA ALA A 66 5.25 -5.14 4.09
C ALA A 66 6.54 -4.51 4.63
N THR A 67 6.82 -4.64 5.93
CA THR A 67 8.07 -4.20 6.55
C THR A 67 9.30 -4.77 5.84
N ALA A 68 9.30 -6.06 5.50
CA ALA A 68 10.41 -6.69 4.79
C ALA A 68 10.59 -6.12 3.36
N VAL A 69 9.50 -6.04 2.58
CA VAL A 69 9.53 -5.48 1.21
C VAL A 69 9.99 -4.02 1.22
N PHE A 70 9.42 -3.20 2.10
CA PHE A 70 9.78 -1.78 2.17
C PHE A 70 11.19 -1.58 2.73
N SER A 71 11.67 -2.44 3.62
CA SER A 71 13.07 -2.39 4.08
C SER A 71 14.04 -2.54 2.91
N THR A 72 13.80 -3.46 1.98
CA THR A 72 14.63 -3.59 0.77
C THR A 72 14.64 -2.31 -0.07
N LEU A 73 13.49 -1.65 -0.22
CA LEU A 73 13.41 -0.40 -0.98
C LEU A 73 14.10 0.77 -0.27
N ILE A 74 14.01 0.82 1.07
CA ILE A 74 14.69 1.81 1.92
C ILE A 74 16.22 1.63 1.85
N ASP A 75 16.68 0.39 1.90
CA ASP A 75 18.12 0.06 1.94
C ASP A 75 18.77 0.14 0.54
N ALA A 76 17.98 0.27 -0.52
CA ALA A 76 18.44 0.44 -1.90
C ALA A 76 17.75 1.64 -2.60
N PRO A 77 18.00 2.89 -2.15
CA PRO A 77 17.36 4.06 -2.74
C PRO A 77 17.68 4.20 -4.23
N ASN A 78 16.71 4.70 -5.00
CA ASN A 78 16.70 4.86 -6.46
C ASN A 78 16.88 3.57 -7.27
N LYS A 79 17.10 2.41 -6.62
CA LYS A 79 17.19 1.13 -7.31
C LYS A 79 15.80 0.62 -7.63
N LYS A 80 15.50 0.52 -8.92
CA LYS A 80 14.28 -0.10 -9.45
C LYS A 80 14.39 -1.62 -9.28
N ILE A 81 13.46 -2.21 -8.56
CA ILE A 81 13.38 -3.66 -8.32
C ILE A 81 12.04 -4.15 -8.84
N SER A 82 12.04 -5.21 -9.65
CA SER A 82 10.82 -5.76 -10.23
C SER A 82 9.92 -6.44 -9.20
N ALA A 83 8.63 -6.50 -9.52
CA ALA A 83 7.65 -7.22 -8.73
C ALA A 83 8.02 -8.71 -8.55
N ASP A 84 8.60 -9.33 -9.58
CA ASP A 84 9.03 -10.74 -9.55
C ASP A 84 10.25 -10.93 -8.62
N GLU A 85 11.22 -10.02 -8.65
CA GLU A 85 12.36 -10.02 -7.74
C GLU A 85 11.93 -9.78 -6.28
N LEU A 86 11.06 -8.80 -6.02
CA LEU A 86 10.53 -8.55 -4.68
C LEU A 86 9.72 -9.74 -4.15
N ALA A 87 8.93 -10.38 -5.01
CA ALA A 87 8.16 -11.54 -4.62
C ALA A 87 9.07 -12.70 -4.22
N SER A 88 10.14 -12.93 -4.99
CA SER A 88 11.12 -13.99 -4.74
C SER A 88 11.98 -13.72 -3.50
N MET A 89 12.44 -12.48 -3.28
CA MET A 89 13.26 -12.13 -2.12
C MET A 89 12.53 -12.21 -0.79
N HIS A 90 11.21 -12.02 -0.79
CA HIS A 90 10.42 -11.89 0.44
C HIS A 90 9.33 -12.96 0.59
N ASP A 91 9.42 -14.05 -0.20
CA ASP A 91 8.46 -15.16 -0.22
C ASP A 91 7.01 -14.66 -0.24
N VAL A 92 6.72 -13.73 -1.17
CA VAL A 92 5.38 -13.15 -1.32
C VAL A 92 4.48 -14.15 -2.06
N PRO A 93 3.36 -14.61 -1.46
CA PRO A 93 2.43 -15.52 -2.13
C PRO A 93 1.87 -14.87 -3.39
N ASN A 94 1.60 -15.68 -4.42
CA ASN A 94 1.07 -15.22 -5.72
C ASN A 94 2.04 -14.36 -6.56
N GLY A 95 3.35 -14.41 -6.26
CA GLY A 95 4.38 -13.79 -7.09
C GLY A 95 4.21 -12.28 -7.23
N ARG A 96 4.47 -11.74 -8.43
CA ARG A 96 4.31 -10.31 -8.75
C ARG A 96 2.93 -9.73 -8.40
N TYR A 97 1.86 -10.52 -8.50
CA TYR A 97 0.51 -10.07 -8.16
C TYR A 97 0.32 -9.92 -6.64
N GLY A 98 1.03 -10.73 -5.84
CA GLY A 98 1.05 -10.60 -4.40
C GLY A 98 1.74 -9.33 -3.92
N VAL A 99 2.77 -8.86 -4.63
CA VAL A 99 3.48 -7.61 -4.31
C VAL A 99 2.55 -6.41 -4.39
N ALA A 100 1.67 -6.34 -5.38
CA ALA A 100 0.64 -5.29 -5.47
C ALA A 100 -0.28 -5.30 -4.22
N GLY A 101 -0.65 -6.49 -3.73
CA GLY A 101 -1.42 -6.65 -2.49
C GLY A 101 -0.66 -6.18 -1.24
N VAL A 102 0.64 -6.46 -1.16
CA VAL A 102 1.51 -5.97 -0.08
C VAL A 102 1.59 -4.44 -0.06
N LEU A 103 1.57 -3.79 -1.22
CA LEU A 103 1.64 -2.34 -1.37
C LEU A 103 0.29 -1.64 -1.13
N ALA A 104 -0.84 -2.32 -1.39
CA ALA A 104 -2.18 -1.71 -1.28
C ALA A 104 -2.51 -1.18 0.13
N TRP A 105 -2.13 -1.91 1.18
CA TRP A 105 -2.41 -1.53 2.56
C TRP A 105 -1.57 -0.34 3.05
N PRO A 106 -0.24 -0.29 2.81
CA PRO A 106 0.57 0.91 2.97
C PRO A 106 0.00 2.16 2.29
N SER A 107 -0.57 2.06 1.08
CA SER A 107 -1.23 3.21 0.42
C SER A 107 -2.30 3.83 1.31
N ARG A 108 -3.16 2.99 1.91
CA ARG A 108 -4.26 3.44 2.76
C ARG A 108 -3.76 4.22 3.97
N HIS A 109 -2.69 3.75 4.62
CA HIS A 109 -2.13 4.43 5.80
C HIS A 109 -1.45 5.74 5.45
N CYS A 110 -0.78 5.82 4.29
CA CYS A 110 -0.23 7.09 3.81
C CYS A 110 -1.35 8.11 3.57
N LEU A 111 -2.41 7.71 2.87
CA LEU A 111 -3.56 8.58 2.60
C LEU A 111 -4.29 9.01 3.87
N ALA A 112 -4.39 8.13 4.87
CA ALA A 112 -5.00 8.44 6.17
C ALA A 112 -4.22 9.49 6.98
N VAL A 113 -2.95 9.74 6.64
CA VAL A 113 -2.15 10.84 7.22
C VAL A 113 -1.96 12.01 6.23
N GLY A 114 -2.75 12.06 5.15
CA GLY A 114 -2.70 13.15 4.18
C GLY A 114 -1.45 13.14 3.28
N ARG A 115 -0.83 11.97 3.08
CA ARG A 115 0.39 11.81 2.26
C ARG A 115 0.18 10.84 1.10
N LYS A 116 0.87 11.09 -0.01
CA LYS A 116 0.95 10.17 -1.15
C LYS A 116 1.60 8.85 -0.74
N VAL A 117 1.51 7.84 -1.59
CA VAL A 117 2.23 6.57 -1.39
C VAL A 117 3.72 6.81 -1.11
N CYS A 118 4.29 6.04 -0.19
CA CYS A 118 5.68 6.15 0.25
C CYS A 118 6.67 5.38 -0.65
N TRP A 119 6.32 5.13 -1.91
CA TRP A 119 7.18 4.50 -2.91
C TRP A 119 6.87 5.06 -4.29
N ARG A 120 7.70 4.71 -5.25
CA ARG A 120 7.55 4.99 -6.68
C ARG A 120 7.38 3.68 -7.43
N TRP A 121 6.70 3.76 -8.57
CA TRP A 121 6.55 2.61 -9.45
C TRP A 121 6.42 3.06 -10.90
N GLU A 122 6.78 2.18 -11.82
CA GLU A 122 6.51 2.31 -13.25
C GLU A 122 6.31 0.91 -13.86
N THR A 123 5.70 0.88 -15.03
CA THR A 123 5.60 -0.35 -15.83
C THR A 123 6.89 -0.53 -16.63
N ALA A 124 7.52 -1.70 -16.51
CA ALA A 124 8.72 -2.09 -17.26
C ALA A 124 8.46 -3.43 -17.98
N GLY A 125 8.06 -3.35 -19.25
CA GLY A 125 7.64 -4.53 -20.01
C GLY A 125 6.36 -5.14 -19.43
N GLU A 126 6.41 -6.43 -19.07
CA GLU A 126 5.27 -7.17 -18.51
C GLU A 126 5.17 -7.09 -16.97
N SER A 127 6.09 -6.40 -16.30
CA SER A 127 6.13 -6.33 -14.84
C SER A 127 6.25 -4.89 -14.36
N ALA A 128 5.83 -4.64 -13.11
CA ALA A 128 6.06 -3.34 -12.47
C ALA A 128 7.42 -3.36 -11.77
N VAL A 129 8.11 -2.22 -11.77
CA VAL A 129 9.29 -2.01 -10.91
C VAL A 129 8.97 -0.97 -9.86
N TYR A 130 9.54 -1.15 -8.67
CA TYR A 130 9.29 -0.34 -7.49
C TYR A 130 10.61 0.18 -6.92
N TRP A 131 10.59 1.39 -6.37
CA TRP A 131 11.73 2.00 -5.69
C TRP A 131 11.28 3.05 -4.69
N MET A 132 12.19 3.49 -3.83
CA MET A 132 12.08 4.77 -3.11
C MET A 132 13.12 5.73 -3.65
N ASP A 133 12.78 7.02 -3.76
CA ASP A 133 13.81 8.06 -3.93
C ASP A 133 14.55 8.31 -2.61
N ASP A 134 15.65 9.06 -2.65
CA ASP A 134 16.48 9.33 -1.46
C ASP A 134 15.70 10.00 -0.33
N THR A 135 14.70 10.84 -0.67
CA THR A 135 13.89 11.55 0.33
C THR A 135 13.03 10.56 1.09
N LEU A 136 12.30 9.70 0.38
CA LEU A 136 11.47 8.66 0.98
C LEU A 136 12.31 7.65 1.76
N ALA A 137 13.41 7.19 1.18
CA ALA A 137 14.28 6.21 1.82
C ALA A 137 14.89 6.76 3.11
N THR A 138 15.38 8.00 3.12
CA THR A 138 15.93 8.63 4.32
C THR A 138 14.87 8.76 5.42
N LEU A 139 13.69 9.28 5.06
CA LEU A 139 12.59 9.47 6.00
C LEU A 139 12.12 8.15 6.63
N PHE A 140 11.88 7.13 5.80
CA PHE A 140 11.40 5.84 6.29
C PHE A 140 12.50 4.99 6.94
N LYS A 141 13.78 5.28 6.69
CA LYS A 141 14.89 4.72 7.45
C LYS A 141 14.89 5.21 8.90
N GLN A 142 14.62 6.50 9.12
CA GLN A 142 14.46 7.05 10.47
C GLN A 142 13.24 6.44 11.18
N ALA A 143 12.11 6.34 10.45
CA ALA A 143 10.88 5.77 10.98
C ALA A 143 10.98 4.28 11.40
N ARG A 144 11.92 3.53 10.80
CA ARG A 144 12.14 2.11 11.10
C ARG A 144 12.88 1.87 12.42
N GLY A 145 13.66 2.85 12.89
CA GLY A 145 14.61 2.67 14.00
C GLY A 145 15.97 2.17 13.53
#